data_AF-A0A3E2GUV1-F1
#
_entry.id   AF-A0A3E2GUV1-F1
#
_cell.length_a   1.000
_cell.length_b   1.000
_cell.length_c   1.000
_cell.angle_alpha   90.00
_cell.angle_beta   90.00
_cell.angle_gamma   90.00
#
_symmetry.space_group_name_H-M   'P 1'
#
loop_
_entity.id
_entity.type
_entity.pdbx_description
1 polymer ?
#
loop_
_entity_poly.entity_id
_entity_poly.type
_entity_poly.pdbx_seq_one_letter_code
_entity_poly.pdbx_strand_id
1 'polypeptide(L)'
;MALTICLMKVPLGRAYIKYTAGTKITEPTAKEKKAFDILQFILSKPTYLAHLNPNRRLYIDLDASKEYGFGAVAYHVKGDEVQDPKDKLYPKRNDIELILFFSRSLSAAE
;
A
#
# COMPACT_ATOMS: atom_id res chain seq x y z
N MET A 1 4.25 11.27 9.60
CA MET A 1 3.49 10.17 8.95
C MET A 1 3.58 10.36 7.45
N ALA A 2 4.47 9.63 6.78
CA ALA A 2 4.47 9.56 5.32
C ALA A 2 4.12 8.13 4.96
N LEU A 3 2.85 7.91 4.60
CA LEU A 3 2.48 6.73 3.84
C LEU A 3 3.11 6.94 2.45
N THR A 4 4.37 6.52 2.29
CA THR A 4 5.04 6.58 1.00
C THR A 4 4.42 5.51 0.12
N ILE A 5 3.35 5.88 -0.58
CA ILE A 5 2.86 5.11 -1.73
C ILE A 5 3.93 5.29 -2.81
N CYS A 6 4.90 4.39 -2.82
CA CYS A 6 5.91 4.30 -3.88
C CYS A 6 5.20 3.85 -5.16
N LEU A 7 4.83 4.82 -6.01
CA LEU A 7 4.31 4.58 -7.36
C LEU A 7 5.40 4.08 -8.34
N MET A 8 6.64 3.91 -7.89
CA MET A 8 7.76 3.43 -8.70
C MET A 8 8.00 1.93 -8.51
N LYS A 9 8.54 1.28 -9.54
CA LYS A 9 9.00 -0.11 -9.49
C LYS A 9 10.22 -0.17 -8.56
N VAL A 10 10.00 -0.47 -7.28
CA VAL A 10 11.07 -0.52 -6.29
C VAL A 10 11.73 -1.91 -6.32
N PRO A 11 13.07 -2.01 -6.32
CA PRO A 11 13.75 -3.29 -6.19
C PRO A 11 13.46 -3.91 -4.82
N LEU A 12 13.49 -5.24 -4.71
CA LEU A 12 13.27 -5.98 -3.46
C LEU A 12 14.59 -6.30 -2.74
N GLY A 13 14.53 -6.62 -1.45
CA GLY A 13 15.67 -7.13 -0.67
C GLY A 13 16.79 -6.12 -0.44
N ARG A 14 18.06 -6.54 -0.51
CA ARG A 14 19.22 -5.64 -0.25
C ARG A 14 19.29 -4.44 -1.19
N ALA A 15 18.76 -4.58 -2.41
CA ALA A 15 18.69 -3.49 -3.37
C ALA A 15 17.65 -2.42 -2.97
N TYR A 16 16.55 -2.82 -2.32
CA TYR A 16 15.57 -1.92 -1.72
C TYR A 16 16.24 -0.97 -0.71
N ILE A 17 17.01 -1.54 0.23
CA ILE A 17 17.64 -0.79 1.33
C ILE A 17 18.59 0.30 0.80
N LYS A 18 19.39 -0.04 -0.21
CA LYS A 18 20.29 0.93 -0.86
C LYS A 18 19.52 2.01 -1.61
N TYR A 19 18.46 1.63 -2.32
CA TYR A 19 17.61 2.57 -3.05
C TYR A 19 16.93 3.57 -2.11
N THR A 20 16.34 3.10 -1.00
CA THR A 20 15.67 3.96 -0.02
C THR A 20 16.63 4.89 0.70
N ALA A 21 17.85 4.43 1.00
CA ALA A 21 18.87 5.28 1.64
C ALA A 21 19.27 6.47 0.75
N GLY A 22 19.34 6.28 -0.57
CA GLY A 22 19.73 7.32 -1.52
C GLY A 22 18.60 8.24 -1.99
N THR A 23 17.35 7.93 -1.66
CA THR A 23 16.15 8.68 -2.14
C THR A 23 15.44 9.45 -1.03
N LYS A 24 16.07 9.59 0.14
CA LYS A 24 15.49 10.32 1.27
C LYS A 24 15.39 11.81 0.95
N ILE A 25 14.17 12.31 0.81
CA ILE A 25 13.88 13.74 0.67
C ILE A 25 13.89 14.34 2.08
N THR A 26 14.95 15.06 2.43
CA THR A 26 15.05 15.76 3.73
C THR A 26 14.46 17.17 3.65
N GLU A 27 14.60 17.84 2.51
CA GLU A 27 14.12 19.20 2.28
C GLU A 27 13.28 19.23 0.99
N PRO A 28 11.96 19.05 1.07
CA PRO A 28 11.12 19.04 -0.11
C PRO A 28 11.02 20.45 -0.72
N THR A 29 11.16 20.53 -2.04
CA THR A 29 10.88 21.75 -2.79
C THR A 29 9.40 22.12 -2.70
N ALA A 30 9.06 23.37 -2.97
CA ALA A 30 7.66 23.82 -3.01
C ALA A 30 6.79 23.01 -3.99
N LYS A 31 7.38 22.55 -5.11
CA LYS A 31 6.69 21.71 -6.10
C LYS A 31 6.40 20.31 -5.56
N GLU A 32 7.37 19.68 -4.91
CA GLU A 32 7.21 18.35 -4.32
C GLU A 32 6.19 18.37 -3.18
N LYS A 33 6.25 19.39 -2.31
CA LYS A 33 5.25 19.58 -1.25
C LYS A 33 3.85 19.74 -1.84
N LYS A 34 3.69 20.55 -2.89
CA LYS A 34 2.40 20.70 -3.57
C LYS A 34 1.90 19.39 -4.19
N ALA A 35 2.79 18.61 -4.81
CA ALA A 35 2.43 17.32 -5.36
C ALA A 35 2.00 16.33 -4.26
N PHE A 36 2.70 16.31 -3.12
CA PHE A 36 2.32 15.52 -1.95
C PHE A 36 0.93 15.90 -1.44
N ASP A 37 0.67 17.19 -1.24
CA ASP A 37 -0.61 17.70 -0.75
C ASP A 37 -1.76 17.32 -1.71
N ILE A 38 -1.53 17.36 -3.02
CA ILE A 38 -2.50 16.91 -4.05
C ILE A 38 -2.76 15.40 -3.94
N LEU A 39 -1.72 14.58 -3.80
CA LEU A 39 -1.87 13.13 -3.67
C LEU A 39 -2.64 12.77 -2.40
N GLN A 40 -2.31 13.40 -1.27
CA GLN A 40 -3.04 13.23 -0.01
C GLN A 40 -4.53 13.58 -0.18
N PHE A 41 -4.83 14.70 -0.84
CA PHE A 41 -6.21 15.10 -1.12
C PHE A 41 -6.95 14.08 -1.99
N ILE A 42 -6.33 13.58 -3.06
CA ILE A 42 -6.94 12.58 -3.95
C ILE A 42 -7.22 11.29 -3.17
N LEU A 43 -6.26 10.82 -2.35
CA LEU A 43 -6.38 9.60 -1.56
C LEU A 43 -7.38 9.72 -0.40
N SER A 44 -7.59 10.93 0.12
CA SER A 44 -8.61 11.16 1.16
C SER A 44 -10.04 10.95 0.66
N LYS A 45 -10.25 10.92 -0.67
CA LYS A 45 -11.57 10.73 -1.27
C LYS A 45 -11.74 9.25 -1.65
N PRO A 46 -12.77 8.56 -1.11
CA PRO A 46 -12.94 7.12 -1.32
C PRO A 46 -13.48 6.75 -2.72
N THR A 47 -13.25 7.56 -3.75
CA THR A 47 -13.81 7.35 -5.11
C THR A 47 -13.19 6.16 -5.84
N TYR A 48 -12.11 5.60 -5.31
CA TYR A 48 -11.37 4.48 -5.89
C TYR A 48 -11.50 3.18 -5.07
N LEU A 49 -12.23 3.21 -3.95
CA LEU A 49 -12.48 2.04 -3.12
C LEU A 49 -13.69 1.27 -3.65
N ALA A 50 -13.59 -0.04 -3.66
CA ALA A 50 -14.68 -0.97 -3.91
C ALA A 50 -15.43 -1.29 -2.62
N HIS A 51 -16.70 -1.65 -2.75
CA HIS A 51 -17.47 -2.18 -1.62
C HIS A 51 -17.02 -3.60 -1.28
N LEU A 52 -16.94 -3.88 0.02
CA LEU A 52 -16.75 -5.25 0.52
C LEU A 52 -17.92 -6.12 0.06
N ASN A 53 -17.61 -7.26 -0.57
CA ASN A 53 -18.58 -8.29 -0.91
C ASN A 53 -18.30 -9.56 -0.09
N PRO A 54 -19.20 -9.95 0.83
CA PRO A 54 -18.99 -11.11 1.70
C PRO A 54 -18.95 -12.45 0.95
N ASN A 55 -19.44 -12.50 -0.29
CA ASN A 55 -19.42 -13.71 -1.13
C ASN A 55 -18.11 -13.85 -1.93
N ARG A 56 -17.20 -12.88 -1.85
CA ARG A 56 -15.91 -12.89 -2.53
C ARG A 56 -14.79 -13.04 -1.51
N ARG A 57 -13.69 -13.67 -1.92
CA ARG A 57 -12.53 -13.84 -1.05
C ARG A 57 -11.92 -12.47 -0.74
N LEU A 58 -11.59 -12.28 0.53
CA LEU A 58 -10.89 -11.10 1.02
C LEU A 58 -9.39 -11.41 1.15
N TYR A 59 -8.55 -10.59 0.51
CA TYR A 59 -7.11 -10.63 0.67
C TYR A 59 -6.66 -9.49 1.56
N ILE A 60 -5.60 -9.72 2.33
CA ILE A 60 -4.98 -8.72 3.19
C ILE A 60 -3.47 -8.82 3.00
N ASP A 61 -2.88 -7.74 2.50
CA ASP A 61 -1.43 -7.56 2.53
C ASP A 61 -1.08 -6.75 3.78
N LEU A 62 -0.23 -7.31 4.62
CA LEU A 62 0.23 -6.70 5.87
C LEU A 62 1.74 -6.43 5.79
N ASP A 63 2.12 -5.21 6.14
CA ASP A 63 3.51 -4.84 6.36
C ASP A 63 3.68 -4.39 7.82
N ALA A 64 4.74 -4.87 8.46
CA ALA A 64 4.98 -4.68 9.88
C ALA A 64 6.42 -4.22 10.13
N SER A 65 6.55 -3.13 10.89
CA SER A 65 7.83 -2.60 11.34
C SER A 65 7.79 -2.35 12.84
N LYS A 66 8.86 -2.76 13.53
CA LYS A 66 9.05 -2.46 14.96
C LYS A 66 9.11 -0.96 15.24
N GLU A 67 9.61 -0.17 14.28
CA GLU A 67 9.83 1.26 14.46
C GLU A 67 8.56 2.08 14.11
N TYR A 68 7.80 1.64 13.11
CA TYR A 68 6.71 2.44 12.53
C TYR A 68 5.32 1.83 12.72
N GLY A 69 5.25 0.56 13.15
CA GLY A 69 4.03 -0.20 13.38
C GLY A 69 3.54 -0.97 12.16
N PHE A 70 2.22 -1.12 12.06
CA PHE A 70 1.56 -1.97 11.07
C PHE A 70 0.87 -1.13 10.00
N GLY A 71 1.05 -1.53 8.75
CA GLY A 71 0.23 -1.12 7.62
C GLY A 71 -0.50 -2.35 7.07
N ALA A 72 -1.76 -2.19 6.66
CA ALA A 72 -2.48 -3.23 5.95
C ALA A 72 -3.32 -2.64 4.82
N VAL A 73 -3.51 -3.42 3.76
CA VAL A 73 -4.48 -3.14 2.71
C VAL A 73 -5.35 -4.36 2.50
N ALA A 74 -6.67 -4.15 2.50
CA ALA A 74 -7.62 -5.21 2.19
C ALA A 74 -8.20 -5.00 0.79
N TYR A 75 -8.34 -6.07 0.03
CA TYR A 75 -8.80 -6.02 -1.35
C TYR A 75 -9.49 -7.30 -1.80
N HIS A 76 -10.32 -7.17 -2.84
CA HIS A 76 -10.76 -8.28 -3.66
C HIS A 76 -9.91 -8.38 -4.93
N VAL A 77 -9.91 -9.55 -5.56
CA VAL A 77 -9.31 -9.74 -6.89
C VAL A 77 -10.45 -10.05 -7.88
N LYS A 78 -10.43 -9.44 -9.06
CA LYS A 78 -11.42 -9.69 -10.12
C LYS A 78 -11.25 -11.10 -10.67
N GLY A 79 -12.35 -11.86 -10.76
CA GLY A 79 -12.36 -13.23 -11.31
C GLY A 79 -11.60 -14.25 -10.47
N ASP A 80 -11.35 -13.96 -9.18
CA ASP A 80 -10.70 -14.89 -8.24
C ASP A 80 -11.63 -15.99 -7.72
N GLU A 81 -12.93 -15.82 -7.94
CA GLU A 81 -13.99 -16.81 -7.69
C GLU A 81 -13.73 -18.15 -8.39
N VAL A 82 -12.81 -18.18 -9.39
CA VAL A 82 -12.51 -19.36 -10.22
C VAL A 82 -11.07 -19.89 -10.04
N GLN A 83 -10.15 -19.17 -9.38
CA GLN A 83 -8.72 -19.53 -9.38
C GLN A 83 -8.27 -20.31 -8.12
N ASP A 84 -7.59 -21.45 -8.36
CA ASP A 84 -6.94 -22.29 -7.34
C ASP A 84 -5.77 -21.49 -6.69
N PRO A 85 -5.59 -21.51 -5.36
CA PRO A 85 -4.62 -20.62 -4.66
C PRO A 85 -3.15 -20.78 -5.06
N LYS A 86 -2.81 -21.77 -5.89
CA LYS A 86 -1.44 -22.15 -6.23
C LYS A 86 -0.90 -21.52 -7.52
N ASP A 87 -1.75 -20.96 -8.38
CA ASP A 87 -1.35 -20.63 -9.76
C ASP A 87 -0.72 -19.24 -9.95
N LYS A 88 -0.83 -18.33 -8.97
CA LYS A 88 -0.16 -17.01 -9.02
C LYS A 88 0.30 -16.55 -7.64
N LEU A 89 1.57 -16.15 -7.55
CA LEU A 89 2.16 -15.60 -6.32
C LEU A 89 1.55 -14.24 -5.94
N TYR A 90 1.14 -13.43 -6.93
CA TYR A 90 0.52 -12.12 -6.74
C TYR A 90 -0.51 -11.78 -7.85
N PRO A 91 -1.63 -11.13 -7.52
CA PRO A 91 -2.61 -10.68 -8.51
C PRO A 91 -2.03 -9.56 -9.40
N LYS A 92 -2.54 -9.44 -10.63
CA LYS A 92 -2.16 -8.30 -11.48
C LYS A 92 -2.78 -7.03 -10.91
N ARG A 93 -2.05 -5.91 -11.00
CA ARG A 93 -2.48 -4.62 -10.45
C ARG A 93 -3.88 -4.17 -10.89
N ASN A 94 -4.25 -4.42 -12.16
CA ASN A 94 -5.56 -4.02 -12.70
C ASN A 94 -6.73 -4.88 -12.21
N ASP A 95 -6.42 -6.03 -11.63
CA ASP A 95 -7.41 -6.97 -11.11
C ASP A 95 -7.71 -6.71 -9.62
N ILE A 96 -6.95 -5.84 -8.96
CA ILE A 96 -7.10 -5.51 -7.53
C ILE A 96 -8.22 -4.48 -7.35
N GLU A 97 -9.16 -4.79 -6.46
CA GLU A 97 -10.23 -3.92 -6.01
C GLU A 97 -10.03 -3.59 -4.53
N LEU A 98 -9.44 -2.42 -4.28
CA LEU A 98 -9.10 -1.93 -2.94
C LEU A 98 -10.35 -1.67 -2.11
N ILE A 99 -10.40 -2.17 -0.89
CA ILE A 99 -11.55 -1.99 0.02
C ILE A 99 -11.19 -1.00 1.11
N LEU A 100 -10.03 -1.17 1.74
CA LEU A 100 -9.58 -0.30 2.82
C LEU A 100 -8.06 -0.30 2.98
N PHE A 101 -7.57 0.80 3.56
CA PHE A 101 -6.21 0.93 4.07
C PHE A 101 -6.27 1.08 5.59
N PHE A 102 -5.38 0.40 6.28
CA PHE A 102 -5.24 0.46 7.73
C PHE A 102 -3.80 0.80 8.09
N SER A 103 -3.62 1.66 9.08
CA SER A 103 -2.32 1.99 9.62
C SER A 103 -2.43 2.17 11.13
N ARG A 104 -1.53 1.53 11.88
CA ARG A 104 -1.47 1.62 13.34
C ARG A 104 -0.02 1.71 13.77
N SER A 105 0.33 2.78 14.50
CA SER A 105 1.63 2.90 15.16
C SER A 105 1.69 2.02 16.41
N LEU A 106 2.88 1.51 16.72
CA LEU A 106 3.13 0.75 17.94
C LEU A 106 3.44 1.68 19.11
N SER A 107 2.96 1.31 20.29
CA SER A 107 3.38 1.93 21.55
C SER A 107 4.66 1.24 22.06
N ALA A 108 5.40 1.88 22.98
CA ALA A 108 6.67 1.34 23.48
C ALA A 108 6.56 -0.04 24.18
N ALA A 109 5.34 -0.49 24.50
CA ALA A 109 5.07 -1.77 25.16
C ALA A 109 4.69 -2.90 24.19
N GLU A 110 4.56 -2.60 22.90
CA GLU A 110 4.22 -3.54 21.81
C GLU A 110 5.42 -3.74 20.87
#